data_AF-A0A2L1UXN5-F1
#
_entry.id   AF-A0A2L1UXN5-F1
#
_cell.length_a   1.000
_cell.length_b   1.000
_cell.length_c   1.000
_cell.angle_alpha   90.00
_cell.angle_beta   90.00
_cell.angle_gamma   90.00
#
_symmetry.space_group_name_H-M   'P 1'
#
loop_
_entity.id
_entity.type
_entity.pdbx_description
1 polymer ?
#
loop_
_entity_poly.entity_id
_entity_poly.type
_entity_poly.pdbx_seq_one_letter_code
_entity_poly.pdbx_strand_id
1 'polypeptide(L)'
;MRGFSVMDNAVIKSLKVKKIKTISGCFSIFSFLVYIISLLIYGLCRYGYAGMYVGGLYYLSYILIIFSILFGIFSLSKNSIVISMFIVAFILLSNKYDVRGFLFKSGFQWYVASHQDFKNNCIPYVYGESGSQVISWCMRVHDSVANNMSDVIYDPSGEINRKKIDRSDEWMEAFVFLAKKTKGSALNIMNFIENLHDVEYMTYPLGNGYYEVWYNLYY
;
A
#
# COMPACT_ATOMS: atom_id res chain seq x y z
N MET A 1 -56.86 -24.79 -22.66
CA MET A 1 -55.40 -24.86 -22.94
C MET A 1 -54.65 -23.60 -22.47
N ARG A 2 -54.73 -23.20 -21.19
CA ARG A 2 -54.01 -22.02 -20.64
C ARG A 2 -53.06 -22.33 -19.47
N GLY A 3 -52.93 -23.60 -19.06
CA GLY A 3 -52.13 -24.01 -17.89
C GLY A 3 -50.63 -24.20 -18.16
N PHE A 4 -50.23 -24.54 -19.40
CA PHE A 4 -48.82 -24.84 -19.71
C PHE A 4 -47.92 -23.60 -19.75
N SER A 5 -48.42 -22.47 -20.26
CA SER A 5 -47.63 -21.22 -20.40
C SER A 5 -47.21 -20.59 -19.06
N VAL A 6 -47.95 -20.82 -17.97
CA VAL A 6 -47.62 -20.27 -16.64
C VAL A 6 -46.56 -21.12 -15.94
N MET A 7 -46.61 -22.45 -16.15
CA MET A 7 -45.64 -23.40 -15.59
C MET A 7 -44.25 -23.21 -16.22
N ASP A 8 -44.17 -23.02 -17.53
CA ASP A 8 -42.90 -22.80 -18.24
C ASP A 8 -42.22 -21.49 -17.80
N ASN A 9 -42.99 -20.42 -17.60
CA ASN A 9 -42.47 -19.14 -17.12
C ASN A 9 -41.93 -19.20 -15.68
N ALA A 10 -42.58 -19.97 -14.80
CA ALA A 10 -42.11 -20.17 -13.43
C ALA A 10 -40.80 -20.99 -13.37
N VAL A 11 -40.69 -22.07 -14.17
CA VAL A 11 -39.49 -22.90 -14.25
C VAL A 11 -38.31 -22.08 -14.80
N ILE A 12 -38.51 -21.33 -15.90
CA ILE A 12 -37.47 -20.47 -16.48
C ILE A 12 -37.02 -19.39 -15.48
N LYS A 13 -37.94 -18.75 -14.75
CA LYS A 13 -37.61 -17.73 -13.75
C LYS A 13 -36.81 -18.34 -12.59
N SER A 14 -37.19 -19.52 -12.10
CA SER A 14 -36.48 -20.22 -11.01
C SER A 14 -35.04 -20.62 -11.39
N LEU A 15 -34.84 -21.10 -12.62
CA LEU A 15 -33.52 -21.47 -13.16
C LEU A 15 -32.63 -20.23 -13.35
N LYS A 16 -33.18 -19.12 -13.86
CA LYS A 16 -32.46 -17.85 -13.99
C LYS A 16 -31.99 -17.33 -12.63
N VAL A 17 -32.86 -17.35 -11.61
CA VAL A 17 -32.51 -16.93 -10.24
C VAL A 17 -31.43 -17.83 -9.64
N LYS A 18 -31.53 -19.15 -9.77
CA LYS A 18 -30.52 -20.10 -9.25
C LYS A 18 -29.15 -19.91 -9.92
N LYS A 19 -29.13 -19.64 -11.24
CA LYS A 19 -27.92 -19.36 -12.01
C LYS A 19 -27.25 -18.05 -11.56
N ILE A 20 -28.02 -16.97 -11.38
CA ILE A 20 -27.52 -15.67 -10.89
C ILE A 20 -26.88 -15.81 -9.50
N LYS A 21 -27.54 -16.52 -8.57
CA LYS A 21 -27.02 -16.74 -7.22
C LYS A 21 -25.69 -17.52 -7.20
N THR A 22 -25.55 -18.51 -8.08
CA THR A 22 -24.33 -19.33 -8.19
C THR A 22 -23.17 -18.52 -8.77
N ILE A 23 -23.44 -17.76 -9.85
CA ILE A 23 -22.44 -16.88 -10.49
C ILE A 23 -21.93 -15.83 -9.49
N SER A 24 -22.81 -15.24 -8.70
CA SER A 24 -22.45 -14.27 -7.66
C SER A 24 -21.47 -14.82 -6.64
N GLY A 25 -21.72 -16.00 -6.08
CA GLY A 25 -20.81 -16.62 -5.10
C GLY A 25 -19.42 -16.91 -5.69
N CYS A 26 -19.36 -17.51 -6.87
CA CYS A 26 -18.09 -17.81 -7.54
C CYS A 26 -17.30 -16.54 -7.87
N PHE A 27 -17.98 -15.49 -8.34
CA PHE A 27 -17.36 -14.20 -8.63
C PHE A 27 -16.74 -13.59 -7.37
N SER A 28 -17.46 -13.54 -6.25
CA SER A 28 -16.93 -13.00 -4.99
C SER A 28 -15.71 -13.77 -4.48
N ILE A 29 -15.71 -15.10 -4.56
CA ILE A 29 -14.56 -15.92 -4.16
C ILE A 29 -13.37 -15.64 -5.07
N PHE A 30 -13.57 -15.62 -6.39
CA PHE A 30 -12.52 -15.32 -7.35
C PHE A 30 -11.93 -13.92 -7.13
N SER A 31 -12.78 -12.90 -7.00
CA SER A 31 -12.35 -11.53 -6.73
C SER A 31 -11.55 -11.43 -5.43
N PHE A 32 -11.95 -12.16 -4.39
CA PHE A 32 -11.23 -12.20 -3.13
C PHE A 32 -9.85 -12.84 -3.27
N LEU A 33 -9.74 -13.98 -3.96
CA LEU A 33 -8.44 -14.62 -4.21
C LEU A 33 -7.51 -13.71 -5.02
N VAL A 34 -8.02 -13.07 -6.07
CA VAL A 34 -7.26 -12.10 -6.86
C VAL A 34 -6.78 -10.94 -5.99
N TYR A 35 -7.64 -10.41 -5.11
CA TYR A 35 -7.25 -9.36 -4.16
C TYR A 35 -6.13 -9.78 -3.22
N ILE A 36 -6.22 -10.96 -2.60
CA ILE A 36 -5.19 -11.47 -1.68
C ILE A 36 -3.85 -11.66 -2.41
N ILE A 37 -3.88 -12.29 -3.58
CA ILE A 37 -2.66 -12.53 -4.37
C ILE A 37 -2.03 -11.19 -4.77
N SER A 38 -2.82 -10.25 -5.28
CA SER A 38 -2.31 -8.93 -5.66
C SER A 38 -1.74 -8.17 -4.47
N LEU A 39 -2.36 -8.24 -3.28
CA LEU A 39 -1.84 -7.63 -2.06
C LEU A 39 -0.47 -8.20 -1.68
N LEU A 40 -0.31 -9.53 -1.72
CA LEU A 40 0.95 -10.20 -1.41
C LEU A 40 2.05 -9.83 -2.41
N ILE A 41 1.78 -9.94 -3.72
CA ILE A 41 2.76 -9.61 -4.76
C ILE A 41 3.15 -8.13 -4.65
N TYR A 42 2.19 -7.23 -4.45
CA TYR A 42 2.46 -5.81 -4.29
C TYR A 42 3.34 -5.52 -3.08
N GLY A 43 3.01 -6.06 -1.91
CA GLY A 43 3.81 -5.86 -0.71
C GLY A 43 5.25 -6.37 -0.84
N LEU A 44 5.44 -7.52 -1.47
CA LEU A 44 6.77 -8.12 -1.67
C LEU A 44 7.61 -7.40 -2.74
N CYS A 45 6.97 -6.91 -3.80
CA CYS A 45 7.67 -6.30 -4.95
C CYS A 45 7.72 -4.76 -4.90
N ARG A 46 7.15 -4.13 -3.87
CA ARG A 46 7.00 -2.66 -3.74
C ARG A 46 8.29 -1.89 -3.98
N TYR A 47 9.41 -2.37 -3.44
CA TYR A 47 10.69 -1.67 -3.45
C TYR A 47 11.55 -1.95 -4.70
N GLY A 48 11.09 -2.82 -5.60
CA GLY A 48 11.75 -3.06 -6.88
C GLY A 48 11.15 -2.25 -8.03
N TYR A 49 11.78 -2.30 -9.21
CA TYR A 49 11.23 -1.71 -10.44
C TYR A 49 9.82 -2.23 -10.78
N ALA A 50 9.53 -3.49 -10.45
CA ALA A 50 8.22 -4.08 -10.63
C ALA A 50 7.11 -3.45 -9.76
N GLY A 51 7.46 -2.78 -8.66
CA GLY A 51 6.51 -2.21 -7.70
C GLY A 51 5.51 -1.25 -8.34
N MET A 52 5.95 -0.45 -9.32
CA MET A 52 5.09 0.47 -10.07
C MET A 52 3.97 -0.25 -10.84
N TYR A 53 4.30 -1.36 -11.50
CA TYR A 53 3.34 -2.14 -12.29
C TYR A 53 2.40 -2.96 -11.40
N VAL A 54 2.94 -3.53 -10.33
CA VAL A 54 2.17 -4.37 -9.42
C VAL A 54 1.20 -3.54 -8.57
N GLY A 55 1.51 -2.27 -8.28
CA GLY A 55 0.57 -1.37 -7.62
C GLY A 55 -0.72 -1.13 -8.42
N GLY A 56 -0.62 -1.04 -9.75
CA GLY A 56 -1.79 -0.97 -10.62
C GLY A 56 -2.67 -2.22 -10.55
N LEU A 57 -2.06 -3.41 -10.51
CA LEU A 57 -2.77 -4.68 -10.33
C LEU A 57 -3.48 -4.76 -8.98
N TYR A 58 -2.84 -4.29 -7.91
CA TYR A 58 -3.45 -4.19 -6.60
C TYR A 58 -4.69 -3.29 -6.61
N TYR A 59 -4.59 -2.08 -7.19
CA TYR A 59 -5.73 -1.17 -7.29
C TYR A 59 -6.90 -1.74 -8.11
N LEU A 60 -6.60 -2.38 -9.25
CA LEU A 60 -7.63 -3.04 -10.05
C LEU A 60 -8.33 -4.17 -9.27
N SER A 61 -7.56 -4.97 -8.52
CA SER A 61 -8.12 -6.02 -7.66
C SER A 61 -8.98 -5.45 -6.52
N TYR A 62 -8.63 -4.27 -6.01
CA TYR A 62 -9.41 -3.56 -5.00
C TYR A 62 -10.76 -3.07 -5.56
N ILE A 63 -10.78 -2.55 -6.79
CA ILE A 63 -12.04 -2.21 -7.48
C ILE A 63 -12.88 -3.47 -7.70
N LEU A 64 -12.25 -4.56 -8.15
CA LEU A 64 -12.93 -5.83 -8.39
C LEU A 64 -13.59 -6.38 -7.11
N ILE A 65 -12.91 -6.31 -5.96
CA ILE A 65 -13.49 -6.78 -4.69
C ILE A 65 -14.69 -5.93 -4.27
N ILE A 66 -14.64 -4.60 -4.45
CA ILE A 66 -15.78 -3.70 -4.17
C ILE A 66 -16.98 -4.08 -5.03
N PHE A 67 -16.79 -4.25 -6.35
CA PHE A 67 -17.86 -4.70 -7.23
C PHE A 67 -18.42 -6.06 -6.82
N SER A 68 -17.57 -6.98 -6.37
CA SER A 68 -18.00 -8.29 -5.91
C SER A 68 -18.85 -8.23 -4.64
N ILE A 69 -18.55 -7.30 -3.71
CA ILE A 69 -19.33 -7.08 -2.50
C ILE A 69 -20.71 -6.52 -2.88
N LEU A 70 -20.75 -5.48 -3.72
CA LEU A 70 -21.99 -4.88 -4.20
C LEU A 70 -22.85 -5.92 -4.93
N PHE A 71 -22.26 -6.67 -5.85
CA PHE A 71 -22.96 -7.73 -6.59
C PHE A 71 -23.49 -8.82 -5.65
N GLY A 72 -22.70 -9.20 -4.63
CA GLY A 72 -23.13 -10.12 -3.57
C GLY A 72 -24.38 -9.64 -2.83
N ILE A 73 -24.41 -8.36 -2.45
CA ILE A 73 -25.56 -7.73 -1.77
C ILE A 73 -26.80 -7.71 -2.67
N PHE A 74 -26.66 -7.26 -3.93
CA PHE A 74 -27.78 -7.17 -4.87
C PHE A 74 -28.31 -8.53 -5.33
N SER A 75 -27.50 -9.59 -5.28
CA SER A 75 -27.95 -10.95 -5.64
C SER A 75 -28.97 -11.54 -4.64
N LEU A 76 -29.10 -10.97 -3.44
CA LEU A 76 -29.96 -11.41 -2.33
C LEU A 76 -29.83 -12.92 -2.02
N SER A 77 -28.68 -13.51 -2.32
CA SER A 77 -28.35 -14.89 -1.98
C SER A 77 -27.78 -14.93 -0.57
N LYS A 78 -28.33 -15.78 0.31
CA LYS A 78 -27.79 -15.97 1.67
C LYS A 78 -26.29 -16.27 1.66
N ASN A 79 -25.84 -17.14 0.74
CA ASN A 79 -24.43 -17.50 0.63
C ASN A 79 -23.57 -16.30 0.17
N SER A 80 -24.03 -15.53 -0.81
CA SER A 80 -23.29 -14.36 -1.29
C SER A 80 -23.18 -13.27 -0.23
N ILE A 81 -24.24 -13.05 0.56
CA ILE A 81 -24.21 -12.09 1.68
C ILE A 81 -23.19 -12.53 2.73
N VAL A 82 -23.17 -13.80 3.11
CA VAL A 82 -22.20 -14.33 4.08
C VAL A 82 -20.77 -14.19 3.56
N ILE A 83 -20.52 -14.49 2.28
CA ILE A 83 -19.20 -14.29 1.65
C ILE A 83 -18.80 -12.82 1.67
N SER A 84 -19.69 -11.90 1.29
CA SER A 84 -19.43 -10.46 1.34
C SER A 84 -19.11 -9.98 2.76
N MET A 85 -19.85 -10.45 3.77
CA MET A 85 -19.57 -10.15 5.18
C MET A 85 -18.19 -10.65 5.61
N PHE A 86 -17.82 -11.86 5.20
CA PHE A 86 -16.50 -12.42 5.48
C PHE A 86 -15.39 -11.59 4.84
N ILE A 87 -15.54 -11.19 3.58
CA ILE A 87 -14.57 -10.34 2.87
C ILE A 87 -14.40 -8.99 3.60
N VAL A 88 -15.51 -8.34 3.99
CA VAL A 88 -15.46 -7.08 4.74
C VAL A 88 -14.77 -7.28 6.08
N ALA A 89 -15.13 -8.32 6.84
CA ALA A 89 -14.49 -8.64 8.11
C ALA A 89 -12.98 -8.89 7.93
N PHE A 90 -12.57 -9.61 6.89
CA PHE A 90 -11.17 -9.85 6.56
C PHE A 90 -10.42 -8.54 6.31
N ILE A 91 -10.98 -7.63 5.51
CA ILE A 91 -10.34 -6.33 5.21
C ILE A 91 -10.18 -5.50 6.50
N LEU A 92 -11.22 -5.45 7.33
CA LEU A 92 -11.18 -4.72 8.61
C LEU A 92 -10.14 -5.30 9.58
N LEU A 93 -10.10 -6.63 9.71
CA LEU A 93 -9.10 -7.30 10.55
C LEU A 93 -7.69 -7.13 9.99
N SER A 94 -7.51 -7.20 8.68
CA SER A 94 -6.21 -6.99 8.03
C SER A 94 -5.65 -5.60 8.29
N ASN A 95 -6.52 -4.57 8.26
CA ASN A 95 -6.14 -3.21 8.65
C ASN A 95 -5.83 -3.11 10.15
N LYS A 96 -6.65 -3.70 11.02
CA LYS A 96 -6.44 -3.69 12.48
C LYS A 96 -5.09 -4.31 12.88
N TYR A 97 -4.69 -5.39 12.21
CA TYR A 97 -3.43 -6.09 12.48
C TYR A 97 -2.25 -5.62 11.62
N ASP A 98 -2.38 -4.49 10.91
CA ASP A 98 -1.34 -3.93 10.03
C ASP A 98 -0.69 -4.96 9.09
N VAL A 99 -1.50 -5.80 8.44
CA VAL A 99 -1.00 -6.81 7.51
C VAL A 99 -0.22 -6.17 6.35
N ARG A 100 -0.69 -5.01 5.89
CA ARG A 100 -0.01 -4.25 4.83
C ARG A 100 1.39 -3.83 5.27
N GLY A 101 1.52 -3.29 6.46
CA GLY A 101 2.79 -2.87 7.00
C GLY A 101 3.75 -4.05 7.22
N PHE A 102 3.25 -5.19 7.73
CA PHE A 102 4.03 -6.42 7.80
C PHE A 102 4.57 -6.85 6.43
N LEU A 103 3.74 -6.78 5.38
CA LEU A 103 4.16 -7.11 4.01
C LEU A 103 5.19 -6.13 3.47
N PHE A 104 5.05 -4.83 3.76
CA PHE A 104 6.01 -3.80 3.34
C PHE A 104 7.37 -4.02 4.00
N LYS A 105 7.39 -4.24 5.32
CA LYS A 105 8.61 -4.60 6.05
C LYS A 105 9.26 -5.86 5.46
N SER A 106 8.48 -6.91 5.24
CA SER A 106 8.98 -8.19 4.71
C SER A 106 9.51 -8.04 3.27
N GLY A 107 8.79 -7.32 2.42
CA GLY A 107 9.19 -7.03 1.04
C GLY A 107 10.47 -6.22 0.98
N PHE A 108 10.62 -5.22 1.86
CA PHE A 108 11.86 -4.45 1.97
C PHE A 108 13.04 -5.31 2.41
N GLN A 109 12.86 -6.13 3.46
CA GLN A 109 13.91 -7.02 3.93
C GLN A 109 14.36 -8.01 2.84
N TRP A 110 13.41 -8.55 2.08
CA TRP A 110 13.70 -9.42 0.94
C TRP A 110 14.44 -8.66 -0.18
N TYR A 111 14.03 -7.42 -0.47
CA TYR A 111 14.70 -6.56 -1.45
C TYR A 111 16.16 -6.30 -1.08
N VAL A 112 16.42 -5.88 0.17
CA VAL A 112 17.80 -5.65 0.66
C VAL A 112 18.62 -6.94 0.63
N ALA A 113 18.05 -8.07 1.03
CA ALA A 113 18.75 -9.36 1.00
C ALA A 113 19.12 -9.83 -0.42
N SER A 114 18.32 -9.47 -1.42
CA SER A 114 18.57 -9.79 -2.84
C SER A 114 19.46 -8.78 -3.56
N HIS A 115 19.72 -7.60 -2.97
CA HIS A 115 20.56 -6.54 -3.55
C HIS A 115 21.71 -6.19 -2.61
N GLN A 116 22.81 -6.94 -2.71
CA GLN A 116 23.96 -6.83 -1.80
C GLN A 116 24.56 -5.41 -1.74
N ASP A 117 24.53 -4.66 -2.85
CA ASP A 117 25.05 -3.30 -2.92
C ASP A 117 24.06 -2.22 -2.49
N PHE A 118 22.84 -2.57 -2.07
CA PHE A 118 21.80 -1.61 -1.72
C PHE A 118 22.29 -0.57 -0.70
N LYS A 119 23.00 -1.01 0.35
CA LYS A 119 23.52 -0.11 1.38
C LYS A 119 24.54 0.89 0.84
N ASN A 120 25.38 0.45 -0.09
CA ASN A 120 26.43 1.27 -0.70
C ASN A 120 25.85 2.31 -1.66
N ASN A 121 24.63 2.09 -2.16
CA ASN A 121 23.92 3.00 -3.04
C ASN A 121 23.15 4.10 -2.29
N CYS A 122 23.05 4.03 -0.97
CA CYS A 122 22.46 5.11 -0.19
C CYS A 122 23.39 6.34 -0.18
N ILE A 123 22.82 7.52 -0.36
CA ILE A 123 23.52 8.81 -0.34
C ILE A 123 23.52 9.34 1.10
N PRO A 124 24.67 9.38 1.78
CA PRO A 124 24.75 9.81 3.16
C PRO A 124 24.84 11.34 3.29
N TYR A 125 24.37 11.84 4.43
CA TYR A 125 24.60 13.19 4.92
C TYR A 125 24.96 13.12 6.39
N VAL A 126 26.10 13.74 6.73
CA VAL A 126 26.61 13.80 8.10
C VAL A 126 26.16 15.11 8.73
N TYR A 127 25.64 15.03 9.95
CA TYR A 127 25.14 16.15 10.73
C TYR A 127 25.47 15.97 12.22
N GLY A 128 25.07 16.91 13.07
CA GLY A 128 25.54 17.01 14.46
C GLY A 128 26.77 17.90 14.55
N GLU A 129 26.89 18.72 15.60
CA GLU A 129 28.06 19.58 15.85
C GLU A 129 29.42 18.84 15.83
N SER A 130 29.42 17.52 16.09
CA SER A 130 30.60 16.65 16.05
C SER A 130 30.72 15.79 14.79
N GLY A 131 29.77 15.88 13.85
CA GLY A 131 29.66 14.99 12.70
C GLY A 131 29.43 13.52 13.10
N SER A 132 28.87 13.29 14.28
CA SER A 132 28.67 11.95 14.85
C SER A 132 27.41 11.24 14.35
N GLN A 133 26.52 11.96 13.68
CA GLN A 133 25.25 11.43 13.21
C GLN A 133 25.20 11.40 11.69
N VAL A 134 24.54 10.37 11.16
CA VAL A 134 24.36 10.18 9.71
C VAL A 134 22.91 9.88 9.42
N ILE A 135 22.40 10.49 8.37
CA ILE A 135 21.13 10.15 7.73
C ILE A 135 21.43 9.84 6.26
N SER A 136 20.74 8.89 5.65
CA SER A 136 21.00 8.55 4.25
C SER A 136 19.71 8.36 3.47
N TRP A 137 19.68 8.86 2.24
CA TRP A 137 18.60 8.59 1.30
C TRP A 137 19.00 7.35 0.51
N CYS A 138 18.12 6.36 0.38
CA CYS A 138 18.46 5.10 -0.29
C CYS A 138 17.77 4.94 -1.63
N MET A 139 16.46 5.14 -1.67
CA MET A 139 15.71 5.03 -2.91
C MET A 139 14.37 5.73 -2.83
N ARG A 140 13.82 6.09 -3.99
CA ARG A 140 12.41 6.46 -4.11
C ARG A 140 11.55 5.21 -4.18
N VAL A 141 10.43 5.22 -3.47
CA VAL A 141 9.37 4.21 -3.60
C VAL A 141 8.34 4.73 -4.59
N HIS A 142 8.13 3.98 -5.67
CA HIS A 142 7.11 4.28 -6.67
C HIS A 142 5.79 3.63 -6.26
N ASP A 143 4.94 4.38 -5.56
CA ASP A 143 3.60 3.92 -5.22
C ASP A 143 2.55 4.48 -6.19
N SER A 144 2.04 3.62 -7.07
CA SER A 144 0.96 3.99 -8.01
C SER A 144 -0.41 4.14 -7.33
N VAL A 145 -0.58 3.62 -6.11
CA VAL A 145 -1.90 3.48 -5.46
C VAL A 145 -2.32 4.76 -4.75
N ALA A 146 -1.37 5.59 -4.33
CA ALA A 146 -1.66 6.74 -3.46
C ALA A 146 -1.25 8.09 -4.05
N ASN A 147 -0.62 8.14 -5.23
CA ASN A 147 0.12 9.33 -5.68
C ASN A 147 1.14 9.85 -4.63
N ASN A 148 1.37 9.06 -3.57
CA ASN A 148 2.24 9.41 -2.46
C ASN A 148 3.65 9.24 -2.94
N MET A 149 4.37 10.36 -2.98
CA MET A 149 5.79 10.31 -3.17
C MET A 149 6.39 9.89 -1.84
N SER A 150 7.20 8.83 -1.86
CA SER A 150 7.90 8.36 -0.67
C SER A 150 9.32 7.97 -1.00
N ASP A 151 10.16 8.09 0.02
CA ASP A 151 11.54 7.68 -0.02
C ASP A 151 11.81 6.66 1.08
N VAL A 152 12.79 5.78 0.85
CA VAL A 152 13.42 5.01 1.90
C VAL A 152 14.61 5.79 2.43
N ILE A 153 14.56 6.06 3.73
CA ILE A 153 15.61 6.74 4.49
C ILE A 153 16.24 5.76 5.47
N TYR A 154 17.56 5.81 5.56
CA TYR A 154 18.32 5.14 6.60
C TYR A 154 18.69 6.15 7.69
N ASP A 155 18.17 5.93 8.89
CA ASP A 155 18.45 6.71 10.09
C ASP A 155 18.84 5.75 11.23
N PRO A 156 20.12 5.39 11.37
CA PRO A 156 20.60 4.50 12.43
C PRO A 156 20.51 5.13 13.81
N SER A 157 20.43 6.47 13.91
CA SER A 157 20.30 7.18 15.18
C SER A 157 18.87 7.14 15.74
N GLY A 158 17.90 6.78 14.89
CA GLY A 158 16.50 6.62 15.25
C GLY A 158 15.77 7.92 15.60
N GLU A 159 16.35 9.06 15.24
CA GLU A 159 15.77 10.40 15.43
C GLU A 159 14.40 10.52 14.73
N ILE A 160 14.23 9.88 13.58
CA ILE A 160 12.96 9.86 12.83
C ILE A 160 11.78 9.29 13.63
N ASN A 161 12.03 8.35 14.54
CA ASN A 161 11.01 7.75 15.41
C ASN A 161 10.76 8.56 16.69
N ARG A 162 11.62 9.55 16.99
CA ARG A 162 11.42 10.41 18.16
C ARG A 162 10.29 11.39 17.91
N LYS A 163 9.65 11.84 18.98
CA LYS A 163 8.66 12.92 18.91
C LYS A 163 9.37 14.20 18.43
N LYS A 164 8.63 15.09 17.76
CA LYS A 164 9.17 16.36 17.23
C LYS A 164 9.95 17.16 18.29
N ILE A 165 9.50 17.14 19.54
CA ILE A 165 10.14 17.86 20.67
C ILE A 165 11.44 17.22 21.16
N ASP A 166 11.65 15.92 20.92
CA ASP A 166 12.79 15.15 21.42
C ASP A 166 13.85 14.93 20.31
N ARG A 167 13.57 15.47 19.12
CA ARG A 167 14.40 15.35 17.94
C ARG A 167 15.37 16.52 17.85
N SER A 168 16.61 16.30 17.42
CA SER A 168 17.52 17.41 17.19
C SER A 168 17.01 18.32 16.07
N ASP A 169 17.13 19.63 16.26
CA ASP A 169 16.77 20.62 15.23
C ASP A 169 17.61 20.40 13.95
N GLU A 170 18.88 20.05 14.13
CA GLU A 170 19.81 19.71 13.04
C GLU A 170 19.37 18.50 12.22
N TRP A 171 18.67 17.52 12.83
CA TRP A 171 18.19 16.35 12.08
C TRP A 171 17.17 16.77 11.03
N MET A 172 16.25 17.69 11.36
CA MET A 172 15.20 18.09 10.42
C MET A 172 15.80 18.82 9.23
N GLU A 173 16.76 19.71 9.50
CA GLU A 173 17.50 20.39 8.44
C GLU A 173 18.27 19.40 7.57
N ALA A 174 19.00 18.46 8.18
CA ALA A 174 19.73 17.40 7.48
C ALA A 174 18.83 16.54 6.59
N PHE A 175 17.69 16.09 7.12
CA PHE A 175 16.70 15.29 6.41
C PHE A 175 16.16 16.02 5.18
N VAL A 176 15.68 17.25 5.37
CA VAL A 176 15.12 18.08 4.30
C VAL A 176 16.19 18.39 3.25
N PHE A 177 17.39 18.79 3.67
CA PHE A 177 18.50 19.09 2.77
C PHE A 177 18.86 17.89 1.90
N LEU A 178 19.04 16.72 2.52
CA LEU A 178 19.39 15.49 1.83
C LEU A 178 18.30 15.09 0.83
N ALA A 179 17.04 15.11 1.24
CA ALA A 179 15.92 14.77 0.38
C ALA A 179 15.77 15.74 -0.80
N LYS A 180 16.04 17.05 -0.63
CA LYS A 180 16.00 18.01 -1.75
C LYS A 180 17.18 17.89 -2.70
N LYS A 181 18.38 17.63 -2.19
CA LYS A 181 19.60 17.62 -3.01
C LYS A 181 19.72 16.35 -3.84
N THR A 182 19.10 15.28 -3.39
CA THR A 182 19.21 13.96 -4.01
C THR A 182 18.36 13.85 -5.27
N LYS A 183 19.00 13.75 -6.44
CA LYS A 183 18.32 13.52 -7.71
C LYS A 183 17.49 12.23 -7.64
N GLY A 184 16.19 12.35 -7.90
CA GLY A 184 15.26 11.22 -7.88
C GLY A 184 14.52 11.03 -6.56
N SER A 185 14.88 11.74 -5.50
CA SER A 185 14.05 11.86 -4.29
C SER A 185 12.68 12.46 -4.63
N ALA A 186 11.66 12.03 -3.90
CA ALA A 186 10.33 12.63 -3.94
C ALA A 186 10.36 14.16 -3.78
N LEU A 187 11.06 14.65 -2.75
CA LEU A 187 11.13 16.08 -2.43
C LEU A 187 12.00 16.87 -3.43
N ASN A 188 12.99 16.24 -4.07
CA ASN A 188 13.80 16.90 -5.10
C ASN A 188 12.98 17.24 -6.35
N ILE A 189 12.02 16.40 -6.72
CA ILE A 189 11.17 16.62 -7.90
C ILE A 189 10.20 17.78 -7.66
N MET A 190 9.91 18.09 -6.40
CA MET A 190 8.97 19.14 -5.99
C MET A 190 9.69 20.43 -5.62
N ASN A 191 10.37 21.02 -6.61
CA ASN A 191 11.10 22.30 -6.51
C ASN A 191 10.25 23.52 -6.09
N PHE A 192 8.93 23.39 -5.96
CA PHE A 192 8.00 24.51 -5.75
C PHE A 192 7.65 24.81 -4.28
N ILE A 193 8.05 23.96 -3.32
CA ILE A 193 7.80 24.25 -1.89
C ILE A 193 8.92 25.17 -1.39
N GLU A 194 8.63 26.46 -1.27
CA GLU A 194 9.60 27.49 -0.84
C GLU A 194 9.96 27.37 0.65
N ASN A 195 9.02 26.93 1.50
CA ASN A 195 9.23 26.75 2.95
C ASN A 195 8.97 25.29 3.35
N LEU A 196 10.04 24.51 3.60
CA LEU A 196 9.96 23.07 3.92
C LEU A 196 9.99 22.73 5.42
N HIS A 197 10.08 23.73 6.31
CA HIS A 197 9.93 23.50 7.75
C HIS A 197 8.57 22.90 8.13
N ASP A 198 7.61 22.98 7.20
CA ASP A 198 6.23 22.49 7.32
C ASP A 198 5.96 21.22 6.48
N VAL A 199 7.00 20.54 5.95
CA VAL A 199 6.76 19.25 5.28
C VAL A 199 6.30 18.23 6.31
N GLU A 200 4.99 18.03 6.35
CA GLU A 200 4.39 16.93 7.06
C GLU A 200 4.80 15.62 6.39
N TYR A 201 5.23 14.67 7.20
CA TYR A 201 5.52 13.34 6.72
C TYR A 201 5.03 12.30 7.73
N MET A 202 4.74 11.13 7.20
CA MET A 202 4.48 9.92 7.96
C MET A 202 5.62 8.95 7.72
N THR A 203 5.97 8.18 8.74
CA THR A 203 7.02 7.17 8.64
C THR A 203 6.48 5.79 8.92
N TYR A 204 7.07 4.82 8.23
CA TYR A 204 6.84 3.41 8.47
C TYR A 204 8.16 2.69 8.69
N PRO A 205 8.35 2.03 9.86
CA PRO A 205 9.60 1.35 10.17
C PRO A 205 9.75 0.06 9.34
N LEU A 206 10.79 0.01 8.52
CA LEU A 206 11.15 -1.18 7.72
C LEU A 206 12.15 -2.10 8.46
N GLY A 207 12.70 -1.62 9.58
CA GLY A 207 13.65 -2.33 10.43
C GLY A 207 15.11 -2.02 10.11
N ASN A 208 16.02 -2.36 11.03
CA ASN A 208 17.46 -2.11 10.91
C ASN A 208 17.81 -0.65 10.59
N GLY A 209 17.09 0.31 11.17
CA GLY A 209 17.30 1.75 10.92
C GLY A 209 16.76 2.26 9.59
N TYR A 210 16.02 1.46 8.81
CA TYR A 210 15.36 1.91 7.59
C TYR A 210 13.90 2.29 7.83
N TYR A 211 13.47 3.32 7.12
CA TYR A 211 12.14 3.90 7.21
C TYR A 211 11.63 4.24 5.81
N GLU A 212 10.38 3.87 5.51
CA GLU A 212 9.66 4.48 4.41
C GLU A 212 9.05 5.78 4.91
N VAL A 213 9.30 6.87 4.19
CA VAL A 213 8.83 8.21 4.53
C VAL A 213 7.85 8.66 3.47
N TRP A 214 6.58 8.82 3.84
CA TRP A 214 5.53 9.36 2.98
C TRP A 214 5.37 10.85 3.27
N TYR A 215 5.56 11.67 2.24
CA TYR A 215 5.36 13.11 2.37
C TYR A 215 3.88 13.44 2.18
N ASN A 216 3.30 14.19 3.12
CA ASN A 216 2.00 14.82 2.94
C ASN A 216 2.22 16.16 2.23
N LEU A 217 1.69 16.27 1.03
CA LEU A 217 1.98 17.37 0.11
C LEU A 217 0.76 18.27 -0.10
N TYR A 218 -0.29 18.05 0.68
CA TYR A 218 -1.51 18.86 0.65
C TYR A 218 -1.35 20.04 1.60
N TYR A 219 -0.94 21.18 1.04
CA TYR A 219 -1.18 22.52 1.57
C TYR A 219 -2.00 23.30 0.54
#